data_AF-A0A5J5L5R0-F1
#
_entry.id   AF-A0A5J5L5R0-F1
#
_cell.length_a   1.000
_cell.length_b   1.000
_cell.length_c   1.000
_cell.angle_alpha   90.00
_cell.angle_beta   90.00
_cell.angle_gamma   90.00
#
_symmetry.space_group_name_H-M   'P 1'
#
loop_
_entity.id
_entity.type
_entity.pdbx_description
1 polymer ?
#
loop_
_entity_poly.entity_id
_entity_poly.type
_entity_poly.pdbx_seq_one_letter_code
_entity_poly.pdbx_strand_id
1 'polypeptide(L)'
;MKSGAGSPFEDDFDVDDDAENDDAEKNEREEEAKEADQIETETQVVETANQDTEALPYKYRRDGVQDERSHANFFLRDEAESRVEEIVDTMDDIFASESVYKIDVCEAIVLAANNESRTVEDELRKMGYGMK
;
A
#
# COMPACT_ATOMS: atom_id res chain seq x y z
N MET A 1 14.65 29.91 40.89
CA MET A 1 14.96 30.00 39.45
C MET A 1 16.07 29.00 39.18
N LYS A 2 15.80 27.95 38.39
CA LYS A 2 16.75 26.86 38.11
C LYS A 2 16.97 26.85 36.60
N SER A 3 18.21 27.10 36.20
CA SER A 3 18.68 27.15 34.82
C SER A 3 18.56 25.80 34.11
N GLY A 4 18.40 25.88 32.79
CA GLY A 4 19.15 25.06 31.85
C GLY A 4 18.46 23.81 31.32
N ALA A 5 17.65 23.98 30.28
CA ALA A 5 17.59 23.01 29.19
C ALA A 5 18.38 23.61 28.03
N GLY A 6 19.67 23.29 27.96
CA GLY A 6 20.47 23.55 26.77
C GLY A 6 20.04 22.57 25.68
N SER A 7 19.75 23.10 24.49
CA SER A 7 19.44 22.30 23.30
C SER A 7 20.70 21.57 22.84
N PRO A 8 20.66 20.24 22.60
CA PRO A 8 21.85 19.46 22.24
C PRO A 8 22.27 19.58 20.76
N PHE A 9 21.83 20.64 20.06
CA PHE A 9 22.06 20.82 18.62
C PHE A 9 22.56 22.21 18.24
N GLU A 10 22.84 23.09 19.20
CA GLU A 10 23.48 24.38 18.91
C GLU A 10 24.98 24.27 19.15
N ASP A 11 25.68 23.68 18.17
CA ASP A 11 27.11 23.92 17.95
C ASP A 11 27.25 24.58 16.58
N ASP A 12 27.47 25.89 16.63
CA ASP A 12 28.50 26.62 15.88
C ASP A 12 28.76 26.19 14.43
N PHE A 13 28.05 26.83 13.50
CA PHE A 13 28.60 27.16 12.20
C PHE A 13 28.47 28.67 11.96
N ASP A 14 29.25 29.44 12.70
CA ASP A 14 29.66 30.78 12.26
C ASP A 14 30.71 30.60 11.15
N VAL A 15 30.28 30.70 9.89
CA VAL A 15 31.16 30.98 8.76
C VAL A 15 30.67 32.26 8.09
N ASP A 16 31.60 33.22 8.04
CA ASP A 16 31.56 34.56 7.46
C ASP A 16 30.65 34.73 6.24
N ASP A 17 29.90 35.83 6.29
CA ASP A 17 29.14 36.46 5.23
C ASP A 17 30.10 37.21 4.28
N ASP A 18 30.46 36.58 3.14
CA ASP A 18 30.93 37.30 1.95
C ASP A 18 30.80 36.44 0.69
N ALA A 19 29.68 36.55 -0.02
CA ALA A 19 29.60 36.45 -1.50
C ALA A 19 28.16 36.67 -1.98
N GLU A 20 27.98 37.75 -2.73
CA GLU A 20 26.82 37.99 -3.59
C GLU A 20 26.56 36.81 -4.54
N ASN A 21 25.31 36.38 -4.69
CA ASN A 21 24.66 36.27 -6.01
C ASN A 21 23.14 36.05 -5.90
N ASP A 22 22.43 36.72 -6.82
CA ASP A 22 21.04 36.54 -7.23
C ASP A 22 20.61 35.07 -7.32
N ASP A 23 19.40 34.76 -6.82
CA ASP A 23 18.33 34.22 -7.67
C ASP A 23 16.99 34.21 -6.90
N ALA A 24 16.04 34.96 -7.44
CA ALA A 24 14.66 34.96 -7.02
C ALA A 24 13.96 33.67 -7.49
N GLU A 25 13.33 32.95 -6.56
CA GLU A 25 12.01 32.29 -6.70
C GLU A 25 11.86 31.25 -5.59
N LYS A 26 11.01 31.53 -4.60
CA LYS A 26 10.51 30.49 -3.70
C LYS A 26 8.99 30.55 -3.60
N ASN A 27 8.43 29.76 -4.52
CA ASN A 27 7.09 29.22 -4.60
C ASN A 27 6.42 29.05 -3.23
N GLU A 28 5.27 29.70 -3.06
CA GLU A 28 4.41 29.60 -1.89
C GLU A 28 3.84 28.18 -1.80
N ARG A 29 4.09 27.54 -0.65
CA ARG A 29 3.57 26.22 -0.31
C ARG A 29 2.15 26.38 0.20
N GLU A 30 1.17 26.17 -0.67
CA GLU A 30 -0.23 25.98 -0.26
C GLU A 30 -0.44 24.53 0.17
N GLU A 31 -0.75 24.35 1.45
CA GLU A 31 -1.25 23.12 2.03
C GLU A 31 -2.73 22.96 1.68
N GLU A 32 -3.05 22.17 0.65
CA GLU A 32 -4.41 21.66 0.47
C GLU A 32 -4.56 20.32 1.17
N ALA A 33 -5.14 20.36 2.38
CA ALA A 33 -5.77 19.22 3.01
C ALA A 33 -6.94 18.76 2.13
N LYS A 34 -6.77 17.66 1.40
CA LYS A 34 -7.88 17.04 0.66
C LYS A 34 -8.68 16.13 1.58
N GLU A 35 -9.82 16.72 1.94
CA GLU A 35 -11.06 16.16 2.46
C GLU A 35 -11.36 14.77 1.88
N ALA A 36 -11.67 13.82 2.78
CA ALA A 36 -12.13 12.50 2.42
C ALA A 36 -13.57 12.60 1.88
N ASP A 37 -13.71 12.56 0.56
CA ASP A 37 -15.00 12.53 -0.11
C ASP A 37 -15.62 11.13 0.02
N GLN A 38 -16.62 11.01 0.88
CA GLN A 38 -17.47 9.83 1.01
C GLN A 38 -18.48 9.85 -0.14
N ILE A 39 -18.20 9.08 -1.20
CA ILE A 39 -19.18 8.83 -2.25
C ILE A 39 -20.00 7.59 -1.84
N GLU A 40 -21.12 7.81 -1.14
CA GLU A 40 -22.20 6.82 -1.03
C GLU A 40 -22.80 6.61 -2.42
N THR A 41 -22.45 5.50 -3.07
CA THR A 41 -23.14 5.05 -4.28
C THR A 41 -24.20 4.02 -3.88
N GLU A 42 -25.45 4.46 -3.73
CA GLU A 42 -26.61 3.56 -3.65
C GLU A 42 -26.71 2.75 -4.95
N THR A 43 -26.23 1.51 -4.92
CA THR A 43 -26.42 0.56 -6.02
C THR A 43 -27.64 -0.31 -5.69
N GLN A 44 -28.69 -0.20 -6.50
CA GLN A 44 -29.86 -1.06 -6.45
C GLN A 44 -29.45 -2.52 -6.70
N VAL A 45 -29.57 -3.36 -5.67
CA VAL A 45 -29.28 -4.79 -5.76
C VAL A 45 -30.44 -5.49 -6.46
N VAL A 46 -30.21 -5.94 -7.69
CA VAL A 46 -31.08 -6.91 -8.38
C VAL A 46 -30.77 -8.28 -7.77
N GLU A 47 -31.66 -8.77 -6.89
CA GLU A 47 -31.59 -10.09 -6.26
C GLU A 47 -31.82 -11.20 -7.30
N THR A 48 -30.81 -11.60 -8.08
CA THR A 48 -30.88 -12.84 -8.89
C THR A 48 -29.48 -13.40 -9.23
N ALA A 49 -28.67 -13.86 -8.26
CA ALA A 49 -27.43 -14.62 -8.57
C ALA A 49 -26.79 -15.48 -7.45
N ASN A 50 -27.45 -15.75 -6.30
CA ASN A 50 -26.74 -16.24 -5.10
C ASN A 50 -26.52 -17.77 -4.96
N GLN A 51 -26.37 -18.53 -6.05
CA GLN A 51 -26.16 -20.00 -5.93
C GLN A 51 -24.93 -20.54 -6.66
N ASP A 52 -24.37 -19.83 -7.65
CA ASP A 52 -23.19 -20.29 -8.42
C ASP A 52 -21.91 -19.48 -8.13
N THR A 53 -22.00 -18.40 -7.34
CA THR A 53 -20.86 -17.51 -7.11
C THR A 53 -19.81 -18.14 -6.20
N GLU A 54 -20.17 -18.92 -5.17
CA GLU A 54 -19.20 -19.52 -4.22
C GLU A 54 -18.20 -20.48 -4.86
N ALA A 55 -18.50 -21.04 -6.04
CA ALA A 55 -17.58 -21.91 -6.76
C ALA A 55 -16.44 -21.13 -7.45
N LEU A 56 -16.60 -19.81 -7.64
CA LEU A 56 -15.60 -18.98 -8.29
C LEU A 56 -14.49 -18.57 -7.31
N PRO A 57 -13.22 -18.52 -7.77
CA PRO A 57 -12.14 -17.94 -7.01
C PRO A 57 -12.46 -16.51 -6.55
N TYR A 58 -11.98 -16.13 -5.38
CA TYR A 58 -12.31 -14.87 -4.70
C TYR A 58 -12.20 -13.62 -5.61
N LYS A 59 -11.16 -13.53 -6.45
CA LYS A 59 -10.94 -12.41 -7.38
C LYS A 59 -12.05 -12.22 -8.41
N TYR A 60 -12.78 -13.28 -8.76
CA TYR A 60 -13.91 -13.22 -9.69
C TYR A 60 -15.26 -13.00 -9.00
N ARG A 61 -15.31 -13.09 -7.66
CA ARG A 61 -16.53 -12.84 -6.87
C ARG A 61 -16.64 -11.40 -6.37
N ARG A 62 -15.51 -10.69 -6.27
CA ARG A 62 -15.42 -9.31 -5.75
C ARG A 62 -15.58 -8.27 -6.85
N ASP A 63 -16.14 -7.12 -6.51
CA ASP A 63 -16.18 -5.93 -7.36
C ASP A 63 -14.91 -5.08 -7.17
N GLY A 64 -14.39 -5.03 -5.95
CA GLY A 64 -13.18 -4.32 -5.55
C GLY A 64 -12.18 -5.21 -4.83
N VAL A 65 -10.91 -4.80 -4.83
CA VAL A 65 -9.84 -5.55 -4.12
C VAL A 65 -10.04 -5.55 -2.59
N GLN A 66 -10.88 -4.68 -2.03
CA GLN A 66 -11.11 -4.59 -0.59
C GLN A 66 -12.36 -5.35 -0.12
N ASP A 67 -13.17 -5.89 -1.03
CA ASP A 67 -14.46 -6.46 -0.68
C ASP A 67 -14.32 -7.70 0.21
N GLU A 68 -15.25 -7.90 1.14
CA GLU A 68 -15.24 -9.03 2.08
C GLU A 68 -13.98 -9.11 2.97
N ARG A 69 -13.15 -8.06 3.05
CA ARG A 69 -11.93 -8.01 3.89
C ARG A 69 -12.12 -7.13 5.12
N SER A 70 -11.51 -7.57 6.22
CA SER A 70 -11.32 -6.71 7.40
C SER A 70 -10.14 -5.77 7.17
N HIS A 71 -10.32 -4.48 7.44
CA HIS A 71 -9.24 -3.50 7.34
C HIS A 71 -8.22 -3.66 8.49
N ALA A 72 -6.94 -3.72 8.16
CA ALA A 72 -5.85 -3.77 9.14
C ALA A 72 -4.81 -2.68 8.82
N ASN A 73 -4.61 -1.76 9.76
CA ASN A 73 -3.58 -0.73 9.66
C ASN A 73 -2.25 -1.26 10.24
N PHE A 74 -1.23 -1.40 9.40
CA PHE A 74 0.13 -1.69 9.84
C PHE A 74 1.13 -0.87 9.05
N PHE A 75 2.24 -0.53 9.71
CA PHE A 75 3.37 0.15 9.08
C PHE A 75 4.50 -0.85 8.86
N LEU A 76 5.07 -0.85 7.67
CA LEU A 76 6.24 -1.66 7.34
C LEU A 76 7.51 -0.82 7.53
N ARG A 77 8.61 -1.50 7.86
CA ARG A 77 9.95 -0.92 7.72
C ARG A 77 10.34 -0.97 6.24
N ASP A 78 11.23 -0.07 5.81
CA ASP A 78 11.70 0.02 4.41
C ASP A 78 12.10 -1.33 3.82
N GLU A 79 12.89 -2.12 4.56
CA GLU A 79 13.32 -3.47 4.14
C GLU A 79 12.14 -4.41 3.84
N ALA A 80 11.08 -4.36 4.66
CA ALA A 80 9.90 -5.19 4.46
C ALA A 80 9.04 -4.66 3.32
N GLU A 81 8.94 -3.34 3.16
CA GLU A 81 8.22 -2.72 2.05
C GLU A 81 8.86 -3.05 0.71
N SER A 82 10.17 -2.85 0.56
CA SER A 82 10.90 -3.20 -0.66
C SER A 82 10.74 -4.68 -1.01
N ARG A 83 10.76 -5.56 0.01
CA ARG A 83 10.55 -6.99 -0.22
C ARG A 83 9.14 -7.33 -0.69
N VAL A 84 8.11 -6.62 -0.21
CA VAL A 84 6.75 -6.78 -0.73
C VAL A 84 6.67 -6.34 -2.19
N GLU A 85 7.32 -5.23 -2.54
CA GLU A 85 7.36 -4.73 -3.93
C GLU A 85 8.07 -5.69 -4.87
N GLU A 86 9.23 -6.23 -4.47
CA GLU A 86 9.92 -7.28 -5.23
C GLU A 86 9.04 -8.51 -5.46
N ILE A 87 8.24 -8.91 -4.47
CA ILE A 87 7.32 -10.04 -4.61
C ILE A 87 6.18 -9.67 -5.56
N VAL A 88 5.62 -8.45 -5.51
CA VAL A 88 4.61 -7.99 -6.47
C VAL A 88 5.15 -8.07 -7.89
N ASP A 89 6.34 -7.50 -8.14
CA ASP A 89 6.98 -7.53 -9.47
C ASP A 89 7.21 -8.97 -9.94
N THR A 90 7.70 -9.83 -9.04
CA THR A 90 7.90 -11.26 -9.36
C THR A 90 6.59 -11.96 -9.71
N MET A 91 5.49 -11.66 -9.01
CA MET A 91 4.19 -12.27 -9.28
C MET A 91 3.56 -11.70 -10.57
N ASP A 92 3.76 -10.42 -10.88
CA ASP A 92 3.37 -9.81 -12.16
C ASP A 92 4.06 -10.51 -13.33
N ASP A 93 5.36 -10.78 -13.22
CA ASP A 93 6.10 -11.53 -14.23
C ASP A 93 5.58 -12.97 -14.38
N ILE A 94 5.24 -13.65 -13.28
CA ILE A 94 4.70 -15.01 -13.30
C ILE A 94 3.29 -15.04 -13.92
N PHE A 95 2.43 -14.09 -13.57
CA PHE A 95 1.03 -14.07 -14.00
C PHE A 95 0.76 -13.29 -15.28
N ALA A 96 1.76 -12.60 -15.85
CA ALA A 96 1.97 -11.97 -17.17
C ALA A 96 0.75 -11.39 -17.93
N SER A 97 -0.34 -12.14 -18.00
CA SER A 97 -1.67 -11.75 -18.45
C SER A 97 -2.37 -10.70 -17.58
N GLU A 98 -1.89 -10.45 -16.36
CA GLU A 98 -2.53 -9.52 -15.44
C GLU A 98 -1.61 -8.99 -14.34
N SER A 99 -1.94 -7.81 -13.83
CA SER A 99 -1.31 -7.20 -12.66
C SER A 99 -1.88 -7.76 -11.35
N VAL A 100 -1.00 -7.93 -10.38
CA VAL A 100 -1.26 -8.45 -9.05
C VAL A 100 -1.36 -7.29 -8.07
N TYR A 101 -2.40 -7.30 -7.23
CA TYR A 101 -2.59 -6.23 -6.26
C TYR A 101 -1.70 -6.45 -5.03
N LYS A 102 -1.01 -5.39 -4.58
CA LYS A 102 -0.18 -5.41 -3.34
C LYS A 102 -0.96 -5.94 -2.13
N ILE A 103 -2.25 -5.64 -2.01
CA ILE A 103 -3.11 -6.15 -0.93
C ILE A 103 -3.26 -7.68 -1.00
N ASP A 104 -3.45 -8.25 -2.21
CA ASP A 104 -3.55 -9.70 -2.42
C ASP A 104 -2.21 -10.38 -2.11
N VAL A 105 -1.09 -9.76 -2.49
CA VAL A 105 0.26 -10.25 -2.14
C VAL A 105 0.47 -10.23 -0.64
N CYS A 106 0.13 -9.15 0.06
CA CYS A 106 0.23 -9.07 1.52
C CYS A 106 -0.60 -10.16 2.21
N GLU A 107 -1.84 -10.39 1.77
CA GLU A 107 -2.67 -11.47 2.30
C GLU A 107 -2.04 -12.84 2.04
N ALA A 108 -1.57 -13.09 0.82
CA ALA A 108 -0.91 -14.34 0.45
C ALA A 108 0.37 -14.60 1.27
N ILE A 109 1.18 -13.56 1.53
CA ILE A 109 2.34 -13.64 2.43
C ILE A 109 1.90 -14.07 3.83
N VAL A 110 0.84 -13.47 4.38
CA VAL A 110 0.32 -13.82 5.71
C VAL A 110 -0.22 -15.26 5.74
N LEU A 111 -0.94 -15.69 4.70
CA LEU A 111 -1.49 -17.06 4.61
C LEU A 111 -0.42 -18.14 4.38
N ALA A 112 0.68 -17.80 3.72
CA ALA A 112 1.81 -18.68 3.49
C ALA A 112 2.82 -18.69 4.66
N ALA A 113 2.80 -17.66 5.51
CA ALA A 113 3.74 -17.54 6.62
C ALA A 113 3.74 -18.78 7.53
N ASN A 114 4.93 -19.25 7.88
CA ASN A 114 5.17 -20.43 8.73
C ASN A 114 4.56 -21.74 8.22
N ASN A 115 4.28 -21.84 6.91
CA ASN A 115 3.81 -23.06 6.30
C ASN A 115 4.65 -23.41 5.07
N GLU A 116 5.56 -24.37 5.21
CA GLU A 116 6.47 -24.81 4.14
C GLU A 116 5.74 -25.39 2.91
N SER A 117 4.49 -25.83 3.07
CA SER A 117 3.68 -26.37 1.98
C SER A 117 2.89 -25.31 1.22
N ARG A 118 2.96 -24.04 1.64
CA ARG A 118 2.25 -22.93 1.01
C ARG A 118 3.25 -21.91 0.48
N THR A 119 3.04 -21.49 -0.76
CA THR A 119 3.77 -20.38 -1.36
C THR A 119 2.83 -19.22 -1.63
N VAL A 120 3.39 -18.01 -1.76
CA VAL A 120 2.63 -16.81 -2.16
C VAL A 120 1.93 -17.05 -3.50
N GLU A 121 2.64 -17.66 -4.45
CA GLU A 121 2.12 -18.02 -5.78
C GLU A 121 0.92 -18.97 -5.69
N ASP A 122 0.97 -20.00 -4.82
CA ASP A 122 -0.13 -20.93 -4.63
C ASP A 122 -1.37 -20.28 -4.02
N GLU A 123 -1.19 -19.38 -3.05
CA GLU A 123 -2.31 -18.65 -2.46
C GLU A 123 -2.94 -17.68 -3.48
N LEU A 124 -2.12 -16.98 -4.27
CA LEU A 124 -2.63 -16.13 -5.35
C LEU A 124 -3.36 -16.92 -6.44
N ARG A 125 -2.87 -18.11 -6.80
CA ARG A 125 -3.61 -19.02 -7.71
C ARG A 125 -4.96 -19.41 -7.12
N LYS A 126 -5.04 -19.75 -5.84
CA LYS A 126 -6.33 -20.05 -5.17
C LYS A 126 -7.28 -18.85 -5.19
N MET A 127 -6.74 -17.62 -5.11
CA MET A 127 -7.54 -16.40 -5.23
C MET A 127 -8.05 -16.17 -6.67
N GLY A 128 -7.42 -16.77 -7.68
CA GLY A 128 -7.85 -16.70 -9.08
C GLY A 128 -6.86 -16.01 -10.01
N TYR A 129 -5.60 -15.83 -9.60
CA TYR A 129 -4.55 -15.33 -10.50
C TYR A 129 -4.08 -16.40 -11.49
N GLY A 130 -3.80 -15.98 -12.72
CA GLY A 130 -3.29 -16.87 -13.78
C GLY A 130 -4.33 -17.82 -14.37
N MET A 131 -5.63 -17.55 -14.17
CA MET A 131 -6.74 -18.34 -14.71
C MET A 131 -7.37 -17.76 -15.99
N LYS A 132 -6.76 -16.71 -16.56
CA LYS A 132 -7.21 -16.09 -17.82
C LYS A 132 -6.73 -16.83 -19.05
#